data_AF-A0A2N3INA7-F1
#
_entry.id   AF-A0A2N3INA7-F1
#
_cell.length_a   1.000
_cell.length_b   1.000
_cell.length_c   1.000
_cell.angle_alpha   90.00
_cell.angle_beta   90.00
_cell.angle_gamma   90.00
#
_symmetry.space_group_name_H-M   'P 1'
#
loop_
_entity.id
_entity.type
_entity.pdbx_description
1 polymer ?
#
loop_
_entity_poly.entity_id
_entity_poly.type
_entity_poly.pdbx_seq_one_letter_code
_entity_poly.pdbx_strand_id
1 'polypeptide(L)' 'MKRTFTAKEKAFVFDLWKRGTGFSEIARILDSKPGTIFTMLRDTGGIKPSERRRAVAHLTLSEREEIRAGLSAQMSIRA' A
#
# COMPACT_ATOMS: atom_id res chain seq x y z
N MET A 1 14.94 9.74 -5.88
CA MET A 1 14.07 9.34 -4.76
C MET A 1 12.89 8.55 -5.29
N LYS A 2 12.57 7.37 -4.72
CA LYS A 2 11.40 6.58 -5.14
C LYS A 2 10.16 7.19 -4.47
N ARG A 3 9.26 7.81 -5.23
CA ARG A 3 7.99 8.32 -4.69
C ARG A 3 7.12 7.14 -4.25
N THR A 4 6.63 7.20 -3.02
CA THR A 4 5.68 6.21 -2.49
C THR A 4 4.27 6.74 -2.72
N PHE A 5 3.49 6.09 -3.59
CA PHE A 5 2.08 6.43 -3.75
C PHE A 5 1.26 5.93 -2.57
N THR A 6 0.36 6.80 -2.10
CA THR A 6 -0.68 6.48 -1.13
C THR A 6 -1.66 5.45 -1.70
N ALA A 7 -2.41 4.77 -0.82
CA ALA A 7 -3.45 3.84 -1.26
C ALA A 7 -4.51 4.51 -2.16
N LYS A 8 -4.84 5.78 -1.88
CA LYS A 8 -5.79 6.58 -2.67
C LYS A 8 -5.26 6.86 -4.08
N GLU A 9 -4.01 7.30 -4.21
CA GLU A 9 -3.41 7.54 -5.52
C GLU A 9 -3.31 6.24 -6.33
N LYS A 10 -2.93 5.12 -5.70
CA LYS A 10 -2.91 3.82 -6.38
C LYS A 10 -4.30 3.45 -6.89
N ALA A 11 -5.33 3.57 -6.05
CA ALA A 11 -6.72 3.29 -6.45
C ALA A 11 -7.15 4.16 -7.64
N PHE A 12 -6.81 5.45 -7.60
CA PHE A 12 -7.11 6.40 -8.67
C PHE A 12 -6.48 6.01 -10.02
N VAL A 13 -5.22 5.58 -10.03
CA VAL A 13 -4.57 5.08 -11.26
C VAL A 13 -5.31 3.87 -11.84
N PHE A 14 -5.67 2.90 -11.00
CA PHE A 14 -6.43 1.73 -11.47
C PHE A 14 -7.81 2.12 -12.01
N ASP A 15 -8.47 3.10 -11.41
CA ASP A 15 -9.77 3.57 -11.85
C ASP A 15 -9.69 4.31 -13.20
N LEU A 16 -8.66 5.11 -13.43
CA LEU A 16 -8.40 5.74 -14.74
C LEU A 16 -7.98 4.72 -15.80
N TRP A 17 -7.09 3.79 -15.45
CA TRP A 17 -6.67 2.71 -16.34
C TRP A 17 -7.86 1.87 -16.79
N LYS A 18 -8.77 1.51 -15.87
CA LYS A 18 -10.00 0.78 -16.19
C LYS A 18 -10.93 1.56 -17.13
N ARG A 19 -10.89 2.90 -17.09
CA ARG A 19 -11.64 3.77 -18.01
C ARG A 19 -10.95 3.96 -19.38
N GLY A 20 -9.77 3.38 -19.58
CA GLY A 20 -9.02 3.48 -20.84
C GLY A 20 -8.06 4.67 -20.92
N THR A 21 -7.80 5.38 -19.81
CA THR A 21 -6.84 6.49 -19.80
C THR A 21 -5.41 5.97 -19.99
N GLY A 22 -4.65 6.61 -20.89
CA GLY A 22 -3.27 6.20 -21.18
C GLY A 22 -2.27 6.56 -20.07
N PHE A 23 -1.13 5.86 -20.03
CA PHE A 23 -0.12 6.04 -18.97
C PHE A 23 0.40 7.47 -18.84
N SER A 24 0.64 8.15 -19.96
CA SER A 24 1.17 9.53 -19.97
C SER A 24 0.20 10.54 -19.38
N GLU A 25 -1.09 10.31 -19.57
CA GLU A 25 -2.13 11.19 -19.03
C GLU A 25 -2.31 11.00 -17.53
N ILE A 26 -2.38 9.75 -17.07
CA ILE A 26 -2.42 9.43 -15.64
C ILE A 26 -1.18 10.00 -14.94
N ALA A 27 -0.01 9.85 -15.55
CA ALA A 27 1.24 10.35 -15.01
C ALA A 27 1.24 11.88 -14.88
N ARG A 28 0.67 12.60 -15.85
CA ARG A 28 0.54 14.06 -15.80
C ARG A 28 -0.39 14.52 -14.66
N ILE A 29 -1.52 13.85 -14.47
CA ILE A 29 -2.48 14.16 -13.40
C ILE A 29 -1.83 13.99 -12.02
N LEU A 30 -1.00 12.96 -11.87
CA LEU A 30 -0.32 12.67 -10.61
C LEU A 30 1.02 13.37 -10.44
N ASP A 31 1.46 14.20 -11.39
CA ASP A 31 2.82 14.75 -11.44
C ASP A 31 3.90 13.66 -11.26
N SER A 32 3.89 12.70 -12.17
CA SER A 32 4.78 11.53 -12.17
C SER A 32 5.27 11.18 -13.57
N LYS A 33 6.15 10.18 -13.66
CA LYS A 33 6.68 9.69 -14.94
C LYS A 33 5.77 8.59 -15.50
N PRO A 34 5.52 8.54 -16.83
CA PRO A 34 4.70 7.48 -17.44
C PRO A 34 5.20 6.07 -17.12
N GLY A 35 6.52 5.86 -17.08
CA GLY A 35 7.12 4.57 -16.71
C GLY A 35 6.81 4.14 -15.28
N THR A 36 6.53 5.08 -14.37
CA THR A 36 6.11 4.79 -13.00
C THR A 36 4.70 4.22 -12.96
N ILE A 37 3.78 4.77 -13.76
CA ILE A 37 2.41 4.25 -13.90
C ILE A 37 2.43 2.85 -14.52
N PHE A 38 3.23 2.66 -15.58
CA PHE A 38 3.43 1.35 -16.20
C PHE A 38 3.93 0.32 -15.18
N THR A 39 4.99 0.64 -14.42
CA THR A 39 5.54 -0.27 -13.42
C THR A 39 4.51 -0.65 -12.36
N MET A 40 3.66 0.30 -11.96
CA MET A 40 2.62 0.04 -10.96
C MET A 40 1.51 -0.90 -11.45
N LEU A 41 1.11 -0.76 -12.71
CA LEU A 41 0.07 -1.61 -13.30
C LEU A 41 0.61 -2.98 -13.68
N ARG A 42 1.88 -3.07 -14.11
CA ARG A 42 2.53 -4.30 -14.57
C ARG A 42 2.45 -5.43 -13.53
N ASP A 43 2.67 -5.13 -12.26
CA ASP A 43 2.74 -6.15 -11.19
C ASP A 43 1.41 -6.91 -10.99
N THR A 44 0.29 -6.32 -11.41
CA THR A 44 -1.06 -6.90 -11.29
C THR A 44 -1.73 -7.13 -12.64
N GLY A 45 -0.99 -6.96 -13.75
CA GLY A 45 -1.55 -7.02 -15.10
C GLY A 45 -2.58 -5.91 -15.40
N GLY A 46 -2.58 -4.82 -14.62
CA GLY A 46 -3.57 -3.75 -14.71
C GLY A 46 -4.91 -4.06 -14.04
N ILE A 47 -5.02 -5.18 -13.33
CA ILE A 47 -6.22 -5.53 -12.54
C ILE A 47 -6.08 -4.93 -11.14
N LYS A 48 -7.07 -4.15 -10.71
CA LYS A 48 -7.06 -3.50 -9.39
C LYS A 48 -6.98 -4.57 -8.28
N PRO A 49 -5.90 -4.60 -7.47
CA PRO A 49 -5.80 -5.56 -6.38
C PRO A 49 -6.83 -5.23 -5.29
N SER A 50 -7.24 -6.25 -4.53
CA SER A 50 -8.09 -6.05 -3.35
C SER A 50 -7.40 -5.13 -2.36
N GLU A 51 -8.20 -4.31 -1.66
CA GLU A 51 -7.67 -3.45 -0.61
C GLU A 51 -6.93 -4.27 0.45
N ARG A 52 -5.73 -3.84 0.81
CA ARG A 52 -4.90 -4.53 1.79
C ARG A 52 -5.57 -4.45 3.16
N ARG A 53 -5.97 -5.61 3.69
CA ARG A 53 -6.53 -5.73 5.04
C ARG A 53 -5.52 -6.40 5.97
N ARG A 54 -5.53 -6.04 7.24
CA ARG A 54 -4.78 -6.79 8.26
C ARG A 54 -5.46 -8.14 8.46
N ALA A 55 -4.66 -9.18 8.69
CA ALA A 55 -5.20 -10.49 9.05
C ALA A 55 -5.99 -10.38 10.36
N VAL A 56 -7.03 -11.19 10.53
CA VAL A 56 -7.86 -11.19 11.74
C VAL A 56 -7.03 -11.55 12.98
N ALA A 57 -6.09 -12.49 12.84
CA ALA A 57 -5.17 -12.91 13.90
C ALA A 57 -4.02 -11.93 14.18
N HIS A 58 -4.03 -10.75 13.57
CA HIS A 58 -2.95 -9.79 13.74
C HIS A 58 -3.17 -8.94 15.00
N LEU A 59 -2.14 -8.84 15.84
CA LEU A 59 -2.16 -8.04 17.07
C LEU A 59 -2.67 -6.61 16.81
N THR A 60 -3.63 -6.19 17.62
CA THR A 60 -4.14 -4.84 17.75
C THR A 60 -3.04 -3.90 18.23
N LEU A 61 -3.30 -2.58 18.14
CA LEU A 61 -2.36 -1.59 18.64
C LEU A 61 -2.12 -1.74 20.15
N SER A 62 -3.16 -2.05 20.91
CA SER A 62 -3.08 -2.24 22.36
C SER A 62 -2.23 -3.45 22.73
N GLU A 63 -2.49 -4.61 22.12
CA GLU A 63 -1.71 -5.83 22.38
C GLU A 63 -0.23 -5.65 21.99
N ARG A 64 0.04 -4.90 20.91
CA ARG A 64 1.41 -4.56 20.52
C ARG A 64 2.11 -3.68 21.57
N GLU A 65 1.39 -2.72 22.13
CA GLU A 65 1.96 -1.83 23.15
C GLU A 65 2.20 -2.57 24.46
N GLU A 66 1.31 -3.49 24.84
CA GLU A 66 1.50 -4.37 25.99
C GLU A 66 2.76 -5.23 25.84
N ILE A 67 2.92 -5.89 24.69
CA ILE A 67 4.13 -6.67 24.37
C ILE A 67 5.37 -5.77 24.41
N ARG A 68 5.30 -4.58 23.80
CA ARG A 68 6.41 -3.61 23.81
C ARG A 68 6.80 -3.20 25.23
N ALA A 69 5.81 -2.89 26.08
CA ALA A 69 6.03 -2.50 27.47
C ALA A 69 6.66 -3.64 28.28
N GLY A 70 6.15 -4.87 28.12
CA GLY A 70 6.72 -6.06 28.76
C GLY A 70 8.17 -6.32 28.33
N LEU A 71 8.46 -6.21 27.03
CA LEU A 71 9.84 -6.29 26.52
C LEU A 71 10.75 -5.20 27.12
N SER A 72 10.25 -3.96 27.20
CA SER A 72 11.00 -2.85 27.80
C SER A 72 11.26 -3.05 29.30
N ALA A 73 10.35 -3.75 29.99
CA ALA A 73 10.49 -4.14 31.40
C ALA A 73 11.29 -5.45 31.59
N GLN A 74 11.91 -5.99 30.54
CA GLN A 74 12.65 -7.26 30.55
C GLN A 74 11.83 -8.46 31.03
N MET A 75 10.51 -8.41 30.86
CA MET A 75 9.62 -9.53 31.18
C MET A 75 9.84 -10.68 30.19
N SER A 76 9.69 -11.92 30.68
CA SER A 76 9.81 -13.10 29.82
C SER A 76 8.63 -13.18 28.84
N ILE A 77 8.90 -13.56 27.59
CA ILE A 77 7.90 -13.76 26.51
C ILE A 77 7.33 -15.19 26.54
N ARG A 78 7.72 -16.00 27.53
CA ARG A 78 7.22 -17.37 27.68
C ARG A 78 5.85 -17.33 28.35
N ALA A 79 4.90 -18.07 27.77
CA ALA A 79 3.58 -18.33 28.37
C ALA A 79 3.71 -19.15 29.66
#